data_AF-A0A4Q7ZP72-F1
#
_entry.id   AF-A0A4Q7ZP72-F1
#
_cell.length_a   1.000
_cell.length_b   1.000
_cell.length_c   1.000
_cell.angle_alpha   90.00
_cell.angle_beta   90.00
_cell.angle_gamma   90.00
#
_symmetry.space_group_name_H-M   'P 1'
#
loop_
_entity.id
_entity.type
_entity.pdbx_description
1 polymer ?
#
loop_
_entity_poly.entity_id
_entity_poly.type
_entity_poly.pdbx_seq_one_letter_code
_entity_poly.pdbx_strand_id
1 'polypeptide(L)'
;MPRSPIAVVLLALLLTGCGGGSPPPASSPAPTSASAAVDDPPGTITCARLTQAITDATLMQPGVVDSIVAASTTADAPVADAARRLGEAYAAAVAAHGTADEPDAVAAVSAAAAEMSQVCVDSGLETAG
;
A
#
# COMPACT_ATOMS: atom_id res chain seq x y z
N MET A 1 -40.62 5.04 15.33
CA MET A 1 -41.57 4.04 14.78
C MET A 1 -41.83 4.44 13.34
N PRO A 2 -41.75 3.58 12.31
CA PRO A 2 -41.97 2.12 12.25
C PRO A 2 -40.64 1.33 12.15
N ARG A 3 -40.44 0.19 12.82
CA ARG A 3 -41.02 -1.17 12.61
C ARG A 3 -40.46 -1.87 11.35
N SER A 4 -39.35 -2.58 11.53
CA SER A 4 -39.14 -4.05 11.38
C SER A 4 -40.36 -4.88 10.90
N PRO A 5 -40.27 -6.19 10.55
CA PRO A 5 -39.11 -7.11 10.55
C PRO A 5 -39.24 -8.22 9.46
N ILE A 6 -38.55 -9.36 9.67
CA ILE A 6 -38.98 -10.73 9.30
C ILE A 6 -38.84 -11.10 7.82
N ALA A 7 -38.41 -12.29 7.42
CA ALA A 7 -37.80 -13.48 7.99
C ALA A 7 -37.96 -14.54 6.88
N VAL A 8 -37.40 -15.75 7.10
CA VAL A 8 -38.09 -17.02 6.75
C VAL A 8 -38.14 -17.27 5.21
N VAL A 9 -37.71 -18.39 4.64
CA VAL A 9 -37.50 -19.77 5.09
C VAL A 9 -37.06 -20.48 3.78
N LEU A 10 -36.01 -21.29 3.81
CA LEU A 10 -36.16 -22.74 3.68
C LEU A 10 -37.11 -23.17 2.53
N LEU A 11 -36.56 -23.62 1.41
CA LEU A 11 -37.25 -24.64 0.62
C LEU A 11 -36.25 -25.60 -0.01
N ALA A 12 -36.20 -26.78 0.59
CA ALA A 12 -35.66 -27.99 0.01
C ALA A 12 -36.41 -28.32 -1.29
N LEU A 13 -35.67 -28.70 -2.33
CA LEU A 13 -36.20 -29.48 -3.43
C LEU A 13 -35.31 -30.70 -3.64
N LEU A 14 -35.89 -31.81 -3.22
CA LEU A 14 -35.44 -33.18 -3.35
C LEU A 14 -35.64 -33.68 -4.80
N LEU A 15 -34.74 -34.56 -5.21
CA LEU A 15 -34.97 -35.78 -6.02
C LEU A 15 -35.57 -35.64 -7.43
N THR A 16 -34.70 -35.73 -8.45
CA THR A 16 -35.00 -36.43 -9.71
C THR A 16 -33.76 -37.18 -10.19
N GLY A 17 -33.84 -38.50 -10.25
CA GLY A 17 -32.81 -39.37 -10.82
C GLY A 17 -32.92 -39.53 -12.34
N CYS A 18 -31.81 -39.92 -12.96
CA CYS A 18 -31.63 -40.64 -14.24
C CYS A 18 -30.10 -40.75 -14.42
N GLY A 19 -29.42 -41.90 -14.54
CA GLY A 19 -29.69 -43.02 -15.42
C GLY A 19 -28.54 -43.11 -16.45
N GLY A 20 -27.52 -43.91 -16.14
CA GLY A 20 -26.65 -44.56 -17.14
C GLY A 20 -25.46 -43.79 -17.75
N GLY A 21 -24.25 -44.38 -17.61
CA GLY A 21 -23.24 -44.38 -18.68
C GLY A 21 -21.95 -43.57 -18.48
N SER A 22 -20.82 -44.30 -18.47
CA SER A 22 -19.41 -43.91 -18.61
C SER A 22 -18.64 -43.38 -17.39
N PRO A 23 -17.52 -44.02 -16.99
CA PRO A 23 -16.60 -43.43 -16.02
C PRO A 23 -15.86 -42.23 -16.64
N PRO A 24 -15.83 -41.06 -15.99
CA PRO A 24 -14.93 -39.99 -16.39
C PRO A 24 -13.48 -40.40 -16.09
N PRO A 25 -12.49 -39.98 -16.90
CA PRO A 25 -11.10 -40.17 -16.56
C PRO A 25 -10.79 -39.47 -15.23
N ALA A 26 -9.96 -40.10 -14.40
CA ALA A 26 -9.47 -39.53 -13.15
C ALA A 26 -8.95 -38.11 -13.38
N SER A 27 -9.68 -37.12 -12.89
CA SER A 27 -9.19 -35.75 -12.79
C SER A 27 -8.19 -35.73 -11.65
N SER A 28 -6.91 -35.79 -11.99
CA SER A 28 -5.85 -35.36 -11.09
C SER A 28 -6.23 -33.99 -10.52
N PRO A 29 -6.01 -33.71 -9.22
CA PRO A 29 -6.20 -32.38 -8.68
C PRO A 29 -5.36 -31.42 -9.54
N ALA A 30 -6.03 -30.45 -10.16
CA ALA A 30 -5.34 -29.36 -10.82
C ALA A 30 -4.40 -28.74 -9.79
N PRO A 31 -3.13 -28.48 -10.11
CA PRO A 31 -2.33 -27.63 -9.25
C PRO A 31 -3.08 -26.32 -9.16
N THR A 32 -3.57 -25.99 -7.96
CA THR A 32 -3.91 -24.63 -7.62
C THR A 32 -2.68 -23.84 -8.00
N SER A 33 -2.79 -23.01 -9.05
CA SER A 33 -1.78 -22.01 -9.35
C SER A 33 -1.74 -21.10 -8.13
N ALA A 34 -0.91 -21.46 -7.17
CA ALA A 34 -0.36 -20.52 -6.23
C ALA A 34 0.32 -19.50 -7.13
N SER A 35 -0.32 -18.34 -7.33
CA SER A 35 0.40 -17.17 -7.79
C SER A 35 1.60 -17.08 -6.86
N ALA A 36 2.79 -17.32 -7.40
CA ALA A 36 4.01 -17.05 -6.68
C ALA A 36 3.86 -15.59 -6.21
N ALA A 37 3.78 -15.39 -4.89
CA ALA A 37 3.91 -14.05 -4.35
C ALA A 37 5.27 -13.57 -4.87
N VAL A 38 5.24 -12.64 -5.82
CA VAL A 38 6.44 -11.95 -6.25
C VAL A 38 6.89 -11.20 -5.00
N ASP A 39 7.98 -11.66 -4.40
CA ASP A 39 8.58 -10.98 -3.25
C ASP A 39 9.10 -9.64 -3.77
N ASP A 40 8.36 -8.57 -3.50
CA ASP A 40 8.79 -7.23 -3.88
C ASP A 40 10.08 -6.88 -3.12
N PRO A 41 11.07 -6.25 -3.76
CA PRO A 41 12.29 -5.89 -3.07
C PRO A 41 12.01 -4.96 -1.88
N PRO A 42 12.80 -5.06 -0.79
CA PRO A 42 12.64 -4.21 0.37
C PRO A 42 12.74 -2.73 -0.04
N GLY A 43 11.73 -1.95 0.35
CA GLY A 43 11.66 -0.52 0.01
C GLY A 43 10.77 -0.17 -1.19
N THR A 44 10.34 -1.13 -2.02
CA THR A 44 9.42 -0.87 -3.16
C THR A 44 8.16 -0.13 -2.73
N ILE A 45 7.48 -0.62 -1.68
CA ILE A 45 6.25 0.01 -1.15
C ILE A 45 6.53 1.44 -0.66
N THR A 46 7.70 1.67 -0.06
CA THR A 46 8.09 2.98 0.44
C THR A 46 8.30 3.97 -0.70
N CYS A 47 9.03 3.56 -1.73
CA CYS A 47 9.29 4.37 -2.91
C CYS A 47 8.00 4.64 -3.70
N ALA A 48 7.14 3.64 -3.88
CA ALA A 48 5.85 3.82 -4.54
C ALA A 48 4.96 4.86 -3.83
N ARG A 49 4.88 4.81 -2.49
CA ARG A 49 4.14 5.80 -1.69
C ARG A 49 4.73 7.20 -1.81
N LEU A 50 6.05 7.32 -1.81
CA LEU A 50 6.72 8.60 -2.02
C LEU A 50 6.38 9.18 -3.41
N THR A 51 6.56 8.39 -4.47
CA THR A 51 6.27 8.80 -5.85
C THR A 51 4.82 9.22 -6.01
N GLN A 52 3.89 8.48 -5.40
CA GLN A 52 2.49 8.87 -5.37
C GLN A 52 2.28 10.20 -4.64
N ALA A 53 2.86 10.36 -3.44
CA ALA A 53 2.71 11.59 -2.66
C ALA A 53 3.30 12.83 -3.36
N ILE A 54 4.40 12.67 -4.09
CA ILE A 54 4.99 13.73 -4.92
C ILE A 54 4.06 14.05 -6.10
N THR A 55 3.59 13.03 -6.81
CA THR A 55 2.71 13.17 -7.98
C THR A 55 1.39 13.86 -7.63
N ASP A 56 0.81 13.49 -6.49
CA ASP A 56 -0.46 14.04 -6.00
C ASP A 56 -0.26 15.36 -5.23
N ALA A 57 1.00 15.78 -5.01
CA ALA A 57 1.38 16.94 -4.20
C ALA A 57 0.82 16.90 -2.76
N THR A 58 0.85 15.73 -2.12
CA THR A 58 0.19 15.46 -0.83
C THR A 58 1.13 15.33 0.37
N LEU A 59 2.43 15.59 0.22
CA LEU A 59 3.41 15.45 1.31
C LEU A 59 3.06 16.24 2.58
N MET A 60 2.37 17.38 2.45
CA MET A 60 1.91 18.17 3.60
C MET A 60 0.55 17.75 4.15
N GLN A 61 -0.11 16.77 3.54
CA GLN A 61 -1.38 16.24 4.05
C GLN A 61 -1.13 15.35 5.29
N PRO A 62 -2.01 15.45 6.31
CA PRO A 62 -1.88 14.62 7.52
C PRO A 62 -1.80 13.13 7.21
N GLY A 63 -0.82 12.45 7.81
CA GLY A 63 -0.66 11.00 7.71
C GLY A 63 0.04 10.48 6.45
N VAL A 64 0.27 11.31 5.42
CA VAL A 64 0.98 10.87 4.19
C VAL A 64 2.43 10.51 4.50
N VAL A 65 3.18 11.42 5.11
CA VAL A 65 4.59 11.16 5.48
C VAL A 65 4.70 10.05 6.52
N ASP A 66 3.80 9.99 7.50
CA ASP A 66 3.77 8.89 8.48
C ASP A 66 3.58 7.53 7.79
N SER A 67 2.74 7.47 6.76
CA SER A 67 2.53 6.24 5.98
C SER A 67 3.76 5.82 5.17
N ILE A 68 4.58 6.77 4.71
CA ILE A 68 5.84 6.52 4.02
C ILE A 68 6.87 5.99 5.03
N VAL A 69 7.01 6.65 6.18
CA VAL A 69 7.91 6.22 7.26
C VAL A 69 7.53 4.85 7.81
N ALA A 70 6.25 4.56 7.97
CA ALA A 70 5.79 3.23 8.40
C ALA A 70 6.14 2.14 7.38
N ALA A 71 6.01 2.44 6.07
CA ALA A 71 6.38 1.52 5.01
C ALA A 71 7.89 1.24 4.95
N SER A 72 8.72 2.18 5.42
CA SER A 72 10.18 2.04 5.37
C SER A 72 10.75 1.05 6.39
N THR A 73 9.92 0.53 7.30
CA THR A 73 10.32 -0.45 8.32
C THR A 73 10.85 -1.77 7.75
N THR A 74 10.47 -2.11 6.52
CA THR A 74 10.96 -3.28 5.79
C THR A 74 11.96 -2.92 4.70
N ALA A 75 12.36 -1.65 4.59
CA ALA A 75 13.28 -1.18 3.57
C ALA A 75 14.74 -1.31 4.04
N ASP A 76 15.66 -1.42 3.07
CA ASP A 76 17.08 -1.36 3.36
C ASP A 76 17.51 0.01 3.90
N ALA A 77 18.67 0.04 4.56
CA ALA A 77 19.14 1.21 5.31
C ALA A 77 19.09 2.54 4.52
N PRO A 78 19.49 2.65 3.24
CA PRO A 78 19.44 3.92 2.52
C PRO A 78 18.03 4.49 2.40
N VAL A 79 17.05 3.65 2.09
CA VAL A 79 15.65 4.05 1.94
C VAL A 79 15.02 4.35 3.30
N ALA A 80 15.31 3.52 4.31
CA ALA A 80 14.83 3.75 5.67
C ALA A 80 15.36 5.06 6.27
N ASP A 81 16.64 5.37 6.06
CA ASP A 81 17.27 6.61 6.52
C ASP A 81 16.71 7.85 5.82
N ALA A 82 16.52 7.78 4.50
CA ALA A 82 15.92 8.88 3.75
C ALA A 82 14.45 9.13 4.17
N ALA A 83 13.67 8.06 4.39
CA ALA A 83 12.30 8.16 4.91
C ALA A 83 12.26 8.81 6.30
N ARG A 84 13.20 8.46 7.19
CA ARG A 84 13.31 9.07 8.51
C ARG A 84 13.59 10.57 8.42
N ARG A 85 14.52 11.01 7.57
CA ARG A 85 14.80 12.45 7.35
C ARG A 85 13.59 13.20 6.79
N LEU A 86 12.83 12.57 5.90
CA LEU A 86 11.55 13.11 5.43
C LEU A 86 10.56 13.29 6.59
N GLY A 87 10.44 12.29 7.47
CA GLY A 87 9.62 12.37 8.68
C GLY A 87 10.05 13.50 9.63
N GLU A 88 11.35 13.67 9.85
CA GLU A 88 11.90 14.76 10.67
C GLU A 88 11.61 16.14 10.05
N ALA A 89 11.79 16.30 8.75
CA ALA A 89 11.46 17.53 8.03
C ALA A 89 9.96 17.85 8.10
N TYR A 90 9.09 16.84 7.94
CA TYR A 90 7.64 17.01 8.08
C TYR A 90 7.24 17.45 9.49
N ALA A 91 7.80 16.81 10.52
CA ALA A 91 7.55 17.18 11.91
C ALA A 91 7.98 18.63 12.19
N ALA A 92 9.12 19.06 11.65
CA ALA A 92 9.58 20.45 11.74
C ALA A 92 8.62 21.42 11.03
N ALA A 93 8.13 21.06 9.83
CA ALA A 93 7.17 21.88 9.09
C ALA A 93 5.82 22.01 9.82
N VAL A 94 5.32 20.93 10.42
CA VAL A 94 4.12 20.97 11.25
C VAL A 94 4.32 21.85 12.48
N ALA A 95 5.49 21.79 13.12
CA ALA A 95 5.81 22.62 14.28
C ALA A 95 5.98 24.11 13.93
N ALA A 96 6.44 24.43 12.72
CA ALA A 96 6.60 25.79 12.20
C ALA A 96 5.29 26.40 11.68
N HIS A 97 4.18 25.66 11.68
CA HIS A 97 2.92 26.15 11.13
C HIS A 97 2.45 27.46 11.81
N GLY A 98 2.16 28.47 10.98
CA GLY A 98 1.76 29.80 11.40
C GLY A 98 2.91 30.70 11.88
N THR A 99 4.17 30.27 11.77
CA THR A 99 5.33 31.10 12.10
C THR A 99 5.97 31.69 10.84
N ALA A 100 6.97 32.56 11.02
CA ALA A 100 7.74 33.11 9.92
C ALA A 100 8.62 32.05 9.21
N ASP A 101 8.90 30.93 9.88
CA ASP A 101 9.79 29.86 9.40
C ASP A 101 9.05 28.78 8.59
N GLU A 102 7.70 28.82 8.54
CA GLU A 102 6.88 27.84 7.81
C GLU A 102 7.33 27.62 6.35
N PRO A 103 7.61 28.66 5.54
CA PRO A 103 7.98 28.46 4.14
C PRO A 103 9.28 27.67 3.98
N ASP A 104 10.27 27.96 4.82
CA ASP A 104 11.57 27.29 4.79
C ASP A 104 11.45 25.84 5.28
N ALA A 105 10.60 25.59 6.28
CA ALA A 105 10.33 24.24 6.76
C ALA A 105 9.60 23.39 5.70
N VAL A 106 8.64 23.96 4.97
CA VAL A 106 7.99 23.28 3.82
C VAL A 106 8.97 23.03 2.67
N ALA A 107 9.88 23.98 2.41
CA ALA A 107 10.95 23.78 1.44
C ALA A 107 11.89 22.63 1.85
N ALA A 108 12.19 22.50 3.15
CA ALA A 108 12.97 21.38 3.68
C ALA A 108 12.28 20.02 3.48
N VAL A 109 10.95 19.94 3.62
CA VAL A 109 10.17 18.73 3.28
C VAL A 109 10.34 18.36 1.81
N SER A 110 10.25 19.36 0.93
CA SER A 110 10.43 19.15 -0.52
C SER A 110 11.84 18.68 -0.86
N ALA A 111 12.86 19.24 -0.20
CA ALA A 111 14.25 18.83 -0.37
C ALA A 111 14.48 17.38 0.11
N ALA A 112 13.94 17.02 1.27
CA ALA A 112 14.03 15.66 1.80
C ALA A 112 13.30 14.64 0.91
N ALA A 113 12.14 15.01 0.35
CA ALA A 113 11.41 14.16 -0.58
C ALA A 113 12.19 13.95 -1.90
N ALA A 114 12.86 14.99 -2.40
CA ALA A 114 13.72 14.90 -3.58
C ALA A 114 14.95 14.01 -3.33
N GLU A 115 15.61 14.14 -2.16
CA GLU A 115 16.70 13.26 -1.76
C GLU A 115 16.23 11.80 -1.71
N MET A 116 15.08 11.55 -1.10
CA MET A 116 14.52 10.21 -0.98
C MET A 116 14.13 9.63 -2.36
N SER A 117 13.57 10.44 -3.26
CA SER A 117 13.29 10.02 -4.65
C SER A 117 14.58 9.63 -5.36
N GLN A 118 15.66 10.38 -5.18
CA GLN A 118 16.96 9.99 -5.75
C GLN A 118 17.44 8.64 -5.20
N VAL A 119 17.30 8.38 -3.89
CA VAL A 119 17.63 7.08 -3.31
C VAL A 119 16.79 5.96 -3.93
N CYS A 120 15.51 6.20 -4.20
CA CYS A 120 14.62 5.26 -4.88
C CYS A 120 15.05 4.97 -6.32
N VAL A 121 15.43 6.01 -7.08
CA VAL A 121 16.00 5.90 -8.44
C VAL A 121 17.28 5.08 -8.41
N ASP A 122 18.22 5.45 -7.55
CA ASP A 122 19.55 4.83 -7.45
C ASP A 122 19.46 3.35 -7.01
N SER A 123 18.40 3.01 -6.26
CA SER A 123 18.10 1.64 -5.84
C SER A 123 17.28 0.85 -6.88
N GLY A 124 16.81 1.49 -7.95
CA GLY A 124 15.98 0.86 -8.98
C GLY A 124 14.56 0.46 -8.51
N LEU A 125 14.04 1.13 -7.47
CA LEU A 125 12.80 0.75 -6.80
C LEU A 125 11.54 1.47 -7.32
N GLU A 126 11.69 2.49 -8.16
CA GLU A 126 10.54 3.27 -8.68
C GLU A 126 9.67 2.51 -9.68
N THR A 127 10.19 1.45 -10.32
CA THR A 127 9.52 0.68 -11.36
C THR A 127 9.02 -0.69 -10.89
N ALA A 128 9.28 -1.03 -9.62
CA ALA A 128 8.92 -2.33 -9.04
C ALA A 128 7.52 -2.34 -8.40
N GLY A 129 6.85 -1.19 -8.28
CA GLY A 129 5.54 -1.03 -7.64
C GLY A 129 4.38 -0.87 -8.60
#